data_AF-A0A1W9UQ61-F1
#
_entry.id   AF-A0A1W9UQ61-F1
#
_cell.length_a   1.000
_cell.length_b   1.000
_cell.length_c   1.000
_cell.angle_alpha   90.00
_cell.angle_beta   90.00
_cell.angle_gamma   90.00
#
_symmetry.space_group_name_H-M   'P 1'
#
loop_
_entity.id
_entity.type
_entity.pdbx_description
1 polymer ?
#
loop_
_entity_poly.entity_id
_entity_poly.type
_entity_poly.pdbx_seq_one_letter_code
_entity_poly.pdbx_strand_id
1 'polypeptide(L)'
;MNKKRVIKMLAAHAEELIGRPEAMQQTNLTDEERGQLAPLFQLAEQLHQSMPSVQPSAAFVRNLGSELKERARNRLALKKRWRRVAVIGAATLGSLVSIASLVDIGSKIA
;
A
#
# COMPACT_ATOMS: atom_id res chain seq x y z
N MET A 1 18.17 18.15 -11.96
CA MET A 1 17.46 17.13 -11.16
C MET A 1 16.80 16.08 -12.07
N ASN A 2 16.64 14.82 -11.62
CA ASN A 2 15.99 13.77 -12.42
C ASN A 2 14.46 14.01 -12.53
N LYS A 3 13.88 13.87 -13.72
CA LYS A 3 12.44 14.06 -13.99
C LYS A 3 11.52 13.23 -13.08
N LYS A 4 11.87 11.96 -12.81
CA LYS A 4 11.09 11.11 -11.90
C LYS A 4 11.07 11.66 -10.48
N ARG A 5 12.17 12.27 -10.04
CA ARG A 5 12.28 12.88 -8.71
C ARG A 5 11.44 14.15 -8.63
N VAL A 6 11.51 15.02 -9.63
CA VAL A 6 10.64 16.22 -9.74
C VAL A 6 9.17 15.83 -9.64
N ILE A 7 8.72 14.84 -10.43
CA ILE A 7 7.33 14.38 -10.41
C ILE A 7 6.94 13.87 -9.02
N LYS A 8 7.81 13.09 -8.37
CA LYS A 8 7.56 12.57 -7.02
C LYS A 8 7.40 13.71 -6.00
N MET A 9 8.26 14.74 -6.07
CA MET A 9 8.17 15.88 -5.15
C MET A 9 6.90 16.71 -5.38
N LEU A 10 6.54 16.98 -6.64
CA LEU A 10 5.31 17.70 -6.96
C LEU A 10 4.06 16.92 -6.54
N ALA A 11 4.07 15.59 -6.73
CA ALA A 11 2.98 14.74 -6.26
C ALA A 11 2.86 14.74 -4.73
N ALA A 12 3.99 14.66 -4.01
CA ALA A 12 4.00 14.74 -2.55
C ALA A 12 3.46 16.09 -2.05
N HIS A 13 3.79 17.19 -2.72
CA HIS A 13 3.29 18.52 -2.38
C HIS A 13 1.77 18.63 -2.63
N ALA A 14 1.28 18.08 -3.74
CA ALA A 14 -0.15 18.06 -4.03
C ALA A 14 -0.93 17.22 -3.00
N GLU A 15 -0.37 16.11 -2.52
CA GLU A 15 -0.96 15.31 -1.43
C GLU A 15 -1.01 16.11 -0.11
N GLU A 16 0.03 16.90 0.19
CA GLU A 16 0.02 17.81 1.35
C GLU A 16 -1.11 18.84 1.26
N LEU A 17 -1.31 19.47 0.10
CA LEU A 17 -2.38 20.46 -0.12
C LEU A 17 -3.79 19.88 0.09
N ILE A 18 -4.00 18.59 -0.17
CA ILE A 18 -5.29 17.91 0.07
C ILE A 18 -5.40 17.26 1.46
N GLY A 19 -4.47 17.57 2.38
CA GLY A 19 -4.53 17.16 3.78
C GLY A 19 -3.79 15.86 4.11
N ARG A 20 -2.79 15.45 3.31
CA ARG A 20 -1.93 14.29 3.56
C ARG A 20 -0.45 14.69 3.67
N PRO A 21 -0.04 15.28 4.80
CA PRO A 21 1.32 15.83 4.97
C PRO A 21 2.42 14.76 5.04
N GLU A 22 2.05 13.50 5.29
CA GLU A 22 2.96 12.35 5.40
C GLU A 22 3.77 12.12 4.11
N ALA A 23 3.20 12.46 2.95
CA ALA A 23 3.86 12.28 1.66
C ALA A 23 5.09 13.19 1.51
N MET A 24 5.02 14.41 2.05
CA MET A 24 6.14 15.37 2.03
C MET A 24 7.23 15.02 3.06
N GLN A 25 6.85 14.46 4.21
CA GLN A 25 7.81 14.00 5.21
C GLN A 25 8.68 12.84 4.70
N GLN A 26 8.17 12.06 3.75
CA GLN A 26 8.91 10.96 3.13
C GLN A 26 9.82 11.42 1.97
N THR A 27 9.76 12.70 1.62
CA THR A 27 10.61 13.28 0.58
C THR A 27 11.73 14.11 1.19
N ASN A 28 12.96 13.57 1.13
CA ASN A 28 14.16 14.34 1.46
C ASN A 28 14.47 15.33 0.32
N LEU A 29 14.09 16.59 0.52
CA LEU A 29 14.41 17.74 -0.32
C LEU A 29 15.66 18.44 0.20
N THR A 30 16.63 18.71 -0.68
CA THR A 30 17.73 19.63 -0.34
C THR A 30 17.31 21.08 -0.56
N ASP A 31 18.04 22.03 0.02
CA ASP A 31 17.71 23.46 -0.10
C ASP A 31 17.80 23.95 -1.55
N GLU A 32 18.79 23.50 -2.34
CA GLU A 32 18.85 23.79 -3.78
C GLU A 32 17.63 23.28 -4.55
N GLU A 33 17.16 22.07 -4.24
CA GLU A 33 16.02 21.47 -4.93
C GLU A 33 14.72 22.17 -4.56
N ARG A 34 14.61 22.59 -3.29
CA ARG A 34 13.51 23.41 -2.81
C ARG A 34 13.49 24.76 -3.52
N GLY A 35 14.64 25.40 -3.70
CA GLY A 35 14.76 26.64 -4.46
C GLY A 35 14.34 26.49 -5.91
N GLN A 36 14.73 25.40 -6.57
CA GLN A 36 14.35 25.12 -7.96
C GLN A 36 12.84 24.83 -8.13
N LEU A 37 12.22 24.16 -7.16
CA LEU A 37 10.80 23.80 -7.22
C LEU A 37 9.86 24.84 -6.62
N ALA A 38 10.38 25.84 -5.89
CA ALA A 38 9.58 26.86 -5.23
C ALA A 38 8.53 27.53 -6.14
N PRO A 39 8.83 27.92 -7.40
CA PRO A 39 7.82 28.51 -8.27
C PRO A 39 6.69 27.56 -8.61
N LEU A 40 6.98 26.25 -8.73
CA LEU A 40 5.97 25.23 -9.02
C LEU A 40 5.10 24.92 -7.80
N PHE A 41 5.68 24.94 -6.60
CA PHE A 41 4.93 24.82 -5.35
C PHE A 41 3.98 26.02 -5.17
N GLN A 42 4.47 27.25 -5.37
CA GLN A 42 3.65 28.46 -5.33
C GLN A 42 2.50 28.42 -6.34
N LEU A 43 2.77 27.97 -7.57
CA LEU A 43 1.71 27.81 -8.58
C LEU A 43 0.67 26.78 -8.14
N ALA A 44 1.08 25.65 -7.57
CA ALA A 44 0.17 24.62 -7.08
C ALA A 44 -0.70 25.13 -5.91
N GLU A 45 -0.12 25.90 -4.99
CA GLU A 45 -0.83 26.55 -3.89
C GLU A 45 -1.87 27.56 -4.41
N GLN A 46 -1.48 28.46 -5.32
CA GLN A 46 -2.39 29.43 -5.93
C GLN A 46 -3.53 28.74 -6.66
N LEU A 47 -3.22 27.69 -7.43
CA LEU A 47 -4.21 26.90 -8.13
C LEU A 47 -5.18 26.26 -7.14
N HIS A 48 -4.66 25.63 -6.09
CA HIS A 48 -5.48 24.99 -5.04
C HIS A 48 -6.40 26.00 -4.33
N GLN A 49 -5.90 27.20 -4.01
CA GLN A 49 -6.68 28.27 -3.39
C GLN A 49 -7.76 28.82 -4.33
N SER A 50 -7.48 28.87 -5.64
CA SER A 50 -8.43 29.36 -6.64
C SER A 50 -9.52 28.36 -7.00
N MET A 51 -9.29 27.07 -6.73
CA MET A 51 -10.26 26.02 -7.05
C MET A 51 -11.38 26.00 -6.01
N PRO A 52 -12.65 26.07 -6.44
CA PRO A 52 -13.76 25.95 -5.51
C PRO A 52 -13.78 24.54 -4.90
N SER A 53 -14.04 24.47 -3.60
CA SER A 53 -14.22 23.19 -2.91
C SER A 53 -15.45 22.48 -3.48
N VAL A 54 -15.24 21.32 -4.10
CA VAL A 54 -16.31 20.50 -4.63
C VAL A 54 -16.82 19.60 -3.51
N GLN A 55 -18.02 19.87 -3.00
CA GLN A 55 -18.67 18.95 -2.09
C GLN A 55 -19.27 17.76 -2.85
N PRO A 56 -18.89 16.52 -2.52
CA PRO A 56 -19.51 15.35 -3.13
C PRO A 56 -20.98 15.24 -2.72
N SER A 57 -21.82 14.71 -3.60
CA SER A 57 -23.23 14.51 -3.28
C SER A 57 -23.41 13.48 -2.16
N ALA A 58 -24.46 13.63 -1.35
CA ALA A 58 -24.76 12.69 -0.26
C ALA A 58 -24.96 11.25 -0.78
N ALA A 59 -25.52 11.10 -1.98
CA ALA A 59 -25.66 9.81 -2.64
C ALA A 59 -24.30 9.18 -2.97
N PHE A 60 -23.36 9.97 -3.49
CA PHE A 60 -22.01 9.50 -3.79
C PHE A 60 -21.30 9.03 -2.51
N VAL A 61 -21.34 9.82 -1.44
CA VAL A 61 -20.70 9.47 -0.15
C VAL A 61 -21.28 8.18 0.41
N ARG A 62 -22.60 8.02 0.38
CA ARG A 62 -23.28 6.79 0.85
C ARG A 62 -22.87 5.57 0.03
N ASN A 63 -22.91 5.68 -1.30
CA ASN A 63 -22.57 4.57 -2.20
C ASN A 63 -21.10 4.16 -2.07
N LEU A 64 -20.19 5.13 -2.01
CA LEU A 64 -18.77 4.88 -1.79
C LEU A 64 -18.54 4.20 -0.43
N GLY A 65 -19.25 4.65 0.61
CA GLY A 65 -19.20 4.02 1.92
C GLY A 65 -19.63 2.55 1.92
N SER A 66 -20.72 2.20 1.21
CA SER A 66 -21.15 0.81 1.06
C SER A 66 -20.14 -0.02 0.27
N GLU A 67 -19.62 0.52 -0.84
CA GLU A 67 -18.69 -0.18 -1.71
C GLU A 67 -17.35 -0.46 -1.01
N LEU A 68 -16.82 0.52 -0.26
CA LEU A 68 -15.60 0.34 0.52
C LEU A 68 -15.77 -0.72 1.63
N LYS A 69 -16.92 -0.73 2.32
CA LYS A 69 -17.23 -1.76 3.33
C LYS A 69 -17.33 -3.15 2.70
N GLU A 70 -17.97 -3.26 1.56
CA GLU A 70 -18.10 -4.53 0.83
C GLU A 70 -16.72 -5.05 0.37
N ARG A 71 -15.92 -4.20 -0.26
CA ARG A 71 -14.55 -4.55 -0.68
C ARG A 71 -13.67 -4.95 0.51
N ALA A 72 -13.79 -4.28 1.65
CA ALA A 72 -13.06 -4.63 2.87
C ALA A 72 -13.48 -6.01 3.41
N ARG A 73 -14.80 -6.29 3.46
CA ARG A 73 -15.32 -7.62 3.84
C ARG A 73 -14.83 -8.71 2.92
N ASN A 74 -14.88 -8.49 1.60
CA ASN A 74 -14.42 -9.44 0.60
C ASN A 74 -12.92 -9.73 0.73
N ARG A 75 -12.09 -8.70 0.93
CA ARG A 75 -10.66 -8.89 1.19
C ARG A 75 -10.39 -9.70 2.46
N LEU A 76 -11.15 -9.46 3.53
CA LEU A 76 -11.02 -10.21 4.78
C LEU A 76 -11.45 -11.68 4.60
N ALA A 77 -12.55 -11.92 3.88
CA ALA A 77 -13.04 -13.26 3.57
C ALA A 77 -12.02 -14.04 2.72
N LEU A 78 -11.44 -13.40 1.70
CA LEU A 78 -10.37 -13.99 0.88
C LEU A 78 -9.14 -14.32 1.73
N LYS A 79 -8.65 -13.39 2.57
CA LYS A 79 -7.53 -13.67 3.49
C LYS A 79 -7.81 -14.84 4.41
N LYS A 80 -9.03 -14.94 4.98
CA LYS A 80 -9.44 -16.08 5.81
C LYS A 80 -9.43 -17.39 5.02
N ARG A 81 -9.89 -17.38 3.76
CA ARG A 81 -9.88 -18.56 2.88
C ARG A 81 -8.46 -19.02 2.56
N TRP A 82 -7.58 -18.10 2.17
CA TRP A 82 -6.17 -18.39 1.92
C TRP A 82 -5.44 -18.93 3.16
N ARG A 83 -5.71 -18.37 4.35
CA ARG A 83 -5.14 -18.89 5.61
C ARG A 83 -5.58 -20.32 5.89
N ARG A 84 -6.84 -20.66 5.60
CA ARG A 84 -7.39 -22.01 5.79
C ARG A 84 -6.75 -23.01 4.82
N VAL A 85 -6.57 -22.62 3.56
CA VAL A 85 -5.87 -23.44 2.55
C VAL A 85 -4.41 -23.66 2.95
N ALA A 86 -3.71 -22.62 3.41
CA ALA A 86 -2.33 -22.73 3.86
C ALA A 86 -2.17 -23.69 5.06
N VAL A 87 -3.08 -23.64 6.04
CA VAL A 87 -3.06 -24.56 7.21
C VAL A 87 -3.30 -26.02 6.77
N ILE A 88 -4.26 -26.25 5.88
CA ILE A 88 -4.55 -27.60 5.38
C ILE A 88 -3.36 -28.14 4.56
N GLY A 89 -2.77 -27.32 3.69
CA GLY A 89 -1.60 -27.70 2.90
C GLY A 89 -0.36 -27.98 3.76
N ALA A 90 -0.13 -27.18 4.80
CA ALA A 90 0.97 -27.40 5.74
C ALA A 90 0.83 -28.74 6.51
N ALA A 91 -0.39 -29.11 6.92
CA ALA A 91 -0.65 -30.39 7.57
C ALA A 91 -0.36 -31.59 6.65
N THR A 92 -0.67 -31.48 5.36
CA THR A 92 -0.40 -32.56 4.39
C THR A 92 1.09 -32.72 4.07
N LEU A 93 1.86 -31.62 4.01
CA LEU A 93 3.30 -31.68 3.75
C LEU A 93 4.11 -32.18 4.96
N GLY A 94 3.64 -31.91 6.19
CA GLY A 94 4.24 -32.47 7.41
C GLY A 94 4.12 -34.00 7.51
N SER A 95 3.15 -34.62 6.82
CA SER A 95 2.94 -36.06 6.87
C SER A 95 3.78 -36.86 5.87
N LEU A 96 4.33 -36.23 4.82
CA LEU A 96 5.16 -36.90 3.80
C LEU A 96 6.64 -36.99 4.19
N VAL A 97 7.12 -36.11 5.09
CA VAL A 97 8.51 -36.14 5.56
C VAL A 97 8.76 -37.30 6.56
N SER A 98 7.71 -37.89 7.14
CA SER A 98 7.85 -38.89 8.19
C SER A 98 8.18 -40.32 7.71
N ILE A 99 8.13 -40.60 6.41
CA ILE A 99 8.42 -41.94 5.87
C ILE A 99 9.90 -42.11 5.48
N ALA A 100 10.66 -41.01 5.34
CA ALA A 100 12.08 -41.08 5.00
C ALA A 100 13.00 -41.49 6.18
N SER A 101 12.52 -41.46 7.42
CA SER A 101 13.35 -41.69 8.62
C SER A 101 13.48 -43.16 9.05
N LEU A 102 12.85 -44.11 8.35
CA LEU A 102 12.88 -45.54 8.72
C LEU A 102 13.94 -46.37 7.95
N VAL A 103 14.64 -45.80 6.98
CA VAL A 103 15.63 -46.55 6.17
C VAL A 103 17.05 -46.52 6.75
N ASP A 104 17.38 -45.57 7.66
CA ASP A 104 18.77 -45.39 8.13
C ASP A 104 19.13 -46.10 9.45
N ILE A 105 18.16 -46.72 10.13
CA ILE A 105 18.41 -47.40 11.42
C ILE A 105 18.75 -48.90 11.24
N GLY A 106 18.56 -49.47 10.05
CA GLY A 106 18.84 -50.88 9.77
C GLY A 106 20.29 -51.22 9.37
N SER A 107 21.16 -50.24 9.10
CA SER A 107 22.48 -50.50 8.50
C SER A 107 23.67 -50.49 9.48
N LYS A 108 23.45 -50.51 10.81
CA LYS A 108 24.55 -50.47 11.79
C LYS A 108 24.55 -51.52 12.89
N ILE A 109 23.70 -52.56 12.81
CA ILE A 109 23.81 -53.71 13.71
C ILE A 109 23.54 -55.01 12.91
N ALA A 110 24.58 -55.54 12.28
CA ALA A 110 24.88 -56.97 12.06
C ALA A 110 26.13 -57.11 11.20
#